data_AF-A0A7L8CZP8-F1
#
_entry.id   AF-A0A7L8CZP8-F1
#
_cell.length_a   1.000
_cell.length_b   1.000
_cell.length_c   1.000
_cell.angle_alpha   90.00
_cell.angle_beta   90.00
_cell.angle_gamma   90.00
#
_symmetry.space_group_name_H-M   'P 1'
#
loop_
_entity.id
_entity.type
_entity.pdbx_description
1 polymer ?
#
loop_
_entity_poly.entity_id
_entity_poly.type
_entity_poly.pdbx_seq_one_letter_code
_entity_poly.pdbx_strand_id
1 'polypeptide(L)'
;MNNWSGQRRRKHMSAIHPMQRALVVTGLQKIPARTAQKEWFMRVIGVVVVFLLAVLQSGCATMTQSECLSGNWARVGYDDGVAGYPPSRLANHERACAAHGVGVDARTYLDARERGLDVYCTPYRGFSVGSNGQNYAGVCPVGLERDFLAGYEDGRYVYDARQLADQARSDVSSVEYRIRTLRKDIDRTRDRIGKPDVAEKDRETLRNELRRLRDDLRRAEDDLSHAERRQHMAERDLDHVMRRFAPAYGGSW
;
A
#
# COMPACT_ATOMS: atom_id res chain seq x y z
N MET A 1 -51.91 -67.46 13.65
CA MET A 1 -51.93 -68.87 13.21
C MET A 1 -52.41 -68.91 11.76
N ASN A 2 -51.74 -69.74 10.94
CA ASN A 2 -52.09 -70.20 9.58
C ASN A 2 -51.77 -69.19 8.45
N ASN A 3 -50.66 -69.25 7.70
CA ASN A 3 -50.00 -70.32 6.90
C ASN A 3 -50.85 -70.84 5.73
N TRP A 4 -50.40 -70.59 4.49
CA TRP A 4 -50.22 -71.58 3.39
C TRP A 4 -49.85 -70.87 2.06
N SER A 5 -48.66 -71.13 1.49
CA SER A 5 -48.37 -72.04 0.34
C SER A 5 -48.87 -71.51 -1.02
N GLY A 6 -48.17 -71.55 -2.14
CA GLY A 6 -46.92 -72.18 -2.56
C GLY A 6 -46.98 -72.44 -4.08
N GLN A 7 -45.81 -72.50 -4.74
CA GLN A 7 -45.54 -73.19 -6.03
C GLN A 7 -46.15 -72.57 -7.33
N ARG A 8 -45.60 -72.67 -8.55
CA ARG A 8 -44.55 -73.51 -9.17
C ARG A 8 -44.23 -72.99 -10.62
N ARG A 9 -42.97 -73.15 -11.06
CA ARG A 9 -42.45 -73.57 -12.41
C ARG A 9 -42.71 -72.69 -13.66
N ARG A 10 -41.64 -72.16 -14.30
CA ARG A 10 -40.68 -72.74 -15.30
C ARG A 10 -41.15 -72.68 -16.77
N LYS A 11 -40.30 -72.14 -17.66
CA LYS A 11 -39.82 -72.67 -18.97
C LYS A 11 -38.83 -71.64 -19.56
N HIS A 12 -37.51 -71.89 -19.55
CA HIS A 12 -36.69 -72.52 -20.60
C HIS A 12 -36.78 -71.88 -21.99
N MET A 13 -35.66 -71.32 -22.48
CA MET A 13 -35.12 -71.63 -23.81
C MET A 13 -33.61 -71.26 -23.89
N SER A 14 -32.86 -72.25 -24.36
CA SER A 14 -31.43 -72.27 -24.72
C SER A 14 -31.28 -71.63 -26.13
N ALA A 15 -30.12 -71.24 -26.70
CA ALA A 15 -28.81 -71.90 -26.74
C ALA A 15 -27.79 -71.07 -27.58
N ILE A 16 -26.53 -71.56 -27.61
CA ILE A 16 -25.50 -71.52 -28.70
C ILE A 16 -24.30 -70.55 -28.54
N HIS A 17 -23.11 -71.17 -28.37
CA HIS A 17 -21.71 -70.70 -28.49
C HIS A 17 -21.24 -70.54 -29.98
N PRO A 18 -19.96 -70.31 -30.42
CA PRO A 18 -18.65 -70.08 -29.75
C PRO A 18 -17.71 -69.01 -30.41
N MET A 19 -16.48 -68.91 -29.87
CA MET A 19 -15.16 -68.61 -30.52
C MET A 19 -14.53 -67.20 -30.53
N GLN A 20 -13.38 -67.15 -29.84
CA GLN A 20 -12.08 -66.54 -30.17
C GLN A 20 -11.95 -65.02 -30.41
N ARG A 21 -11.15 -64.36 -29.56
CA ARG A 21 -9.82 -63.79 -29.93
C ARG A 21 -9.16 -63.14 -28.71
N ALA A 22 -7.91 -63.51 -28.47
CA ALA A 22 -7.00 -62.82 -27.58
C ALA A 22 -6.57 -61.48 -28.19
N LEU A 23 -6.51 -60.42 -27.39
CA LEU A 23 -5.73 -59.21 -27.68
C LEU A 23 -5.23 -58.63 -26.35
N VAL A 24 -3.92 -58.71 -26.19
CA VAL A 24 -3.11 -58.01 -25.18
C VAL A 24 -3.08 -56.53 -25.55
N VAL A 25 -3.45 -55.62 -24.65
CA VAL A 25 -3.16 -54.18 -24.76
C VAL A 25 -2.74 -53.64 -23.40
N THR A 26 -1.42 -53.60 -23.24
CA THR A 26 -0.57 -52.54 -22.66
C THR A 26 -1.13 -51.57 -21.61
N GLY A 27 -0.37 -51.47 -20.52
CA GLY A 27 -0.58 -50.52 -19.43
C GLY A 27 -0.44 -49.05 -19.84
N LEU A 28 -1.30 -48.23 -19.26
CA LEU A 28 -1.23 -46.77 -19.30
C LEU A 28 -0.18 -46.27 -18.30
N GLN A 29 1.00 -45.92 -18.81
CA GLN A 29 1.98 -45.08 -18.14
C GLN A 29 1.39 -43.69 -17.87
N LYS A 30 1.43 -43.26 -16.60
CA LYS A 30 1.13 -41.88 -16.18
C LYS A 30 2.26 -40.95 -16.64
N ILE A 31 1.95 -39.97 -17.48
CA ILE A 31 2.84 -38.84 -17.80
C ILE A 31 2.60 -37.73 -16.75
N PRO A 32 3.61 -37.27 -15.98
CA PRO A 32 3.43 -36.13 -15.09
C PRO A 32 3.63 -34.82 -15.85
N ALA A 33 2.55 -34.22 -16.35
CA ALA A 33 2.54 -32.88 -16.99
C ALA A 33 2.83 -31.70 -16.02
N ARG A 34 3.11 -31.97 -14.73
CA ARG A 34 3.20 -30.94 -13.69
C ARG A 34 4.57 -30.26 -13.54
N THR A 35 5.63 -30.77 -14.17
CA THR A 35 6.99 -30.22 -14.03
C THR A 35 7.30 -29.13 -15.06
N ALA A 36 6.87 -29.29 -16.31
CA ALA A 36 7.13 -28.32 -17.38
C ALA A 36 6.44 -26.96 -17.15
N GLN A 37 5.27 -26.96 -16.52
CA GLN A 37 4.53 -25.74 -16.21
C GLN A 37 5.26 -24.87 -15.16
N LYS A 38 5.86 -25.48 -14.14
CA LYS A 38 6.57 -24.73 -13.07
C LYS A 38 7.85 -24.06 -13.57
N GLU A 39 8.61 -24.73 -14.43
CA GLU A 39 9.82 -24.19 -15.04
C GLU A 39 9.53 -23.01 -15.97
N TRP A 40 8.43 -23.09 -16.74
CA TRP A 40 7.98 -22.00 -17.60
C TRP A 40 7.52 -20.78 -16.78
N PHE A 41 6.73 -21.00 -15.72
CA PHE A 41 6.30 -19.92 -14.83
C PHE A 41 7.48 -19.24 -14.11
N MET A 42 8.47 -20.00 -13.63
CA MET A 42 9.65 -19.43 -12.97
C MET A 42 10.54 -18.61 -13.93
N ARG A 43 10.67 -19.03 -15.19
CA ARG A 43 11.42 -18.28 -16.22
C ARG A 43 10.72 -16.98 -16.62
N VAL A 44 9.39 -17.01 -16.77
CA VAL A 44 8.60 -15.80 -17.08
C VAL A 44 8.65 -14.80 -15.92
N ILE A 45 8.51 -15.26 -14.68
CA ILE A 45 8.68 -14.41 -13.48
C ILE A 45 10.09 -13.83 -13.42
N GLY A 46 11.12 -14.63 -13.69
CA GLY A 46 12.51 -14.16 -13.74
C GLY A 46 12.73 -13.05 -14.76
N VAL A 47 12.21 -13.19 -15.98
CA VAL A 47 12.30 -12.16 -17.03
C VAL A 47 11.53 -10.89 -16.64
N VAL A 48 10.34 -11.02 -16.06
CA VAL A 48 9.54 -9.86 -15.60
C VAL A 48 10.25 -9.13 -14.46
N VAL A 49 10.85 -9.83 -13.51
CA VAL A 49 11.62 -9.24 -12.40
C VAL A 49 12.86 -8.52 -12.92
N VAL A 50 13.59 -9.10 -13.87
CA VAL A 50 14.76 -8.44 -14.50
C VAL A 50 14.35 -7.18 -15.26
N PHE A 51 13.23 -7.23 -15.98
CA PHE A 51 12.73 -6.05 -16.70
C PHE A 51 12.26 -4.94 -15.74
N LEU A 52 11.59 -5.30 -14.65
CA LEU A 52 11.20 -4.35 -13.59
C LEU A 52 12.41 -3.73 -12.90
N LEU A 53 13.46 -4.51 -12.63
CA LEU A 53 14.73 -4.01 -12.07
C LEU A 53 15.46 -3.07 -13.03
N ALA A 54 15.43 -3.32 -14.34
CA ALA A 54 16.02 -2.44 -15.35
C ALA A 54 15.26 -1.09 -15.46
N VAL A 55 13.93 -1.11 -15.38
CA VAL A 55 13.11 0.11 -15.39
C VAL A 55 13.38 0.95 -14.13
N LEU A 56 13.60 0.32 -12.96
CA LEU A 56 13.92 1.02 -11.72
C LEU A 56 15.26 1.79 -11.76
N GLN A 57 16.20 1.41 -12.62
CA GLN A 57 17.47 2.13 -12.78
C GLN A 57 17.36 3.46 -13.55
N SER A 58 16.27 3.67 -14.29
CA SER A 58 16.05 4.93 -15.01
C SER A 58 15.58 6.08 -14.11
N GLY A 59 15.18 5.80 -12.86
CA GLY A 59 14.66 6.79 -11.92
C GLY A 59 15.70 7.73 -11.26
N CYS A 60 17.00 7.53 -11.52
CA CYS A 60 18.08 8.37 -11.00
C CYS A 60 18.69 9.33 -12.04
N ALA A 61 18.28 9.24 -13.31
CA ALA A 61 18.76 10.15 -14.33
C ALA A 61 18.04 11.52 -14.18
N THR A 62 18.79 12.57 -13.88
CA THR A 62 18.24 13.93 -13.77
C THR A 62 18.15 14.65 -15.11
N MET A 63 18.79 14.12 -16.15
CA MET A 63 18.71 14.59 -17.55
C MET A 63 18.82 13.43 -18.54
N THR A 64 18.27 13.65 -19.73
CA THR A 64 18.43 12.83 -20.94
C THR A 64 19.60 13.31 -21.79
N GLN A 65 20.11 12.45 -22.68
CA GLN A 65 21.16 12.81 -23.64
C GLN A 65 20.77 14.04 -24.48
N SER A 66 19.52 14.13 -24.95
CA SER A 66 19.04 15.27 -25.73
C SER A 66 19.05 16.57 -24.95
N GLU A 67 18.75 16.53 -23.65
CA GLU A 67 18.78 17.72 -22.80
C GLU A 67 20.22 18.17 -22.55
N CYS A 68 21.14 17.23 -22.30
CA CYS A 68 22.58 17.52 -22.21
C CYS A 68 23.09 18.20 -23.49
N LEU A 69 22.72 17.67 -24.67
CA LEU A 69 23.13 18.22 -25.96
C LEU A 69 22.46 19.56 -26.29
N SER A 70 21.28 19.85 -25.74
CA SER A 70 20.60 21.13 -25.94
C SER A 70 21.37 22.32 -25.35
N GLY A 71 22.20 22.08 -24.33
CA GLY A 71 23.06 23.08 -23.71
C GLY A 71 22.34 24.25 -23.03
N ASN A 72 21.01 24.17 -22.82
CA ASN A 72 20.24 25.26 -22.22
C ASN A 72 20.34 25.28 -20.68
N TRP A 73 21.58 25.38 -20.17
CA TRP A 73 21.89 25.33 -18.75
C TRP A 73 21.26 26.46 -17.93
N ALA A 74 21.01 27.61 -18.56
CA ALA A 74 20.30 28.71 -17.92
C ALA A 74 18.85 28.33 -17.58
N ARG A 75 18.12 27.70 -18.51
CA ARG A 75 16.76 27.25 -18.24
C ARG A 75 16.74 26.16 -17.17
N VAL A 76 17.62 25.17 -17.29
CA VAL A 76 17.70 24.05 -16.32
C VAL A 76 18.01 24.59 -14.92
N GLY A 77 18.96 25.52 -14.79
CA GLY A 77 19.28 26.17 -13.53
C GLY A 77 18.10 26.92 -12.95
N TYR A 78 17.46 27.77 -13.74
CA TYR A 78 16.28 28.52 -13.31
C TYR A 78 15.14 27.60 -12.84
N ASP A 79 14.79 26.59 -13.63
CA ASP A 79 13.72 25.64 -13.30
C ASP A 79 14.05 24.86 -12.01
N ASP A 80 15.32 24.43 -11.84
CA ASP A 80 15.77 23.77 -10.61
C ASP A 80 15.72 24.70 -9.38
N GLY A 81 16.01 25.99 -9.57
CA GLY A 81 15.90 27.02 -8.54
C GLY A 81 14.45 27.26 -8.13
N VAL A 82 13.54 27.41 -9.11
CA VAL A 82 12.10 27.57 -8.89
C VAL A 82 11.51 26.35 -8.16
N ALA A 83 12.04 25.16 -8.44
CA ALA A 83 11.66 23.92 -7.76
C ALA A 83 12.27 23.76 -6.36
N GLY A 84 13.25 24.59 -5.97
CA GLY A 84 13.93 24.49 -4.67
C GLY A 84 14.82 23.24 -4.53
N TYR A 85 15.32 22.68 -5.63
CA TYR A 85 16.15 21.48 -5.57
C TYR A 85 17.47 21.74 -4.83
N PRO A 86 18.01 20.72 -4.12
CA PRO A 86 19.24 20.86 -3.35
C PRO A 86 20.45 21.18 -4.24
N PRO A 87 21.52 21.78 -3.69
CA PRO A 87 22.72 22.14 -4.48
C PRO A 87 23.40 20.94 -5.16
N SER A 88 23.23 19.74 -4.60
CA SER A 88 23.73 18.49 -5.17
C SER A 88 23.11 18.13 -6.54
N ARG A 89 22.03 18.80 -6.95
CA ARG A 89 21.36 18.56 -8.23
C ARG A 89 22.27 18.81 -9.43
N LEU A 90 23.13 19.83 -9.38
CA LEU A 90 24.10 20.09 -10.44
C LEU A 90 25.06 18.90 -10.65
N ALA A 91 25.58 18.33 -9.56
CA ALA A 91 26.47 17.16 -9.63
C ALA A 91 25.75 15.91 -10.19
N ASN A 92 24.42 15.84 -10.11
CA ASN A 92 23.65 14.79 -10.77
C ASN A 92 23.58 15.02 -12.28
N HIS A 93 23.35 16.27 -12.70
CA HIS A 93 23.37 16.66 -14.11
C HIS A 93 24.74 16.43 -14.75
N GLU A 94 25.82 16.80 -14.05
CA GLU A 94 27.20 16.54 -14.50
C GLU A 94 27.46 15.05 -14.75
N ARG A 95 27.05 14.19 -13.81
CA ARG A 95 27.21 12.73 -13.96
C ARG A 95 26.37 12.18 -15.11
N ALA A 96 25.14 12.66 -15.29
CA ALA A 96 24.26 12.24 -16.36
C ALA A 96 24.82 12.62 -17.74
N CYS A 97 25.31 13.85 -17.90
CA CYS A 97 25.85 14.31 -19.18
C CYS A 97 27.25 13.78 -19.48
N ALA A 98 28.09 13.56 -18.46
CA ALA A 98 29.40 12.92 -18.62
C ALA A 98 29.29 11.50 -19.18
N ALA A 99 28.22 10.75 -18.85
CA ALA A 99 27.95 9.43 -19.44
C ALA A 99 27.74 9.47 -20.97
N HIS A 100 27.44 10.65 -21.51
CA HIS A 100 27.28 10.91 -22.94
C HIS A 100 28.44 11.73 -23.54
N GLY A 101 29.50 11.97 -22.77
CA GLY A 101 30.65 12.77 -23.20
C GLY A 101 30.34 14.27 -23.34
N VAL A 102 29.28 14.77 -22.70
CA VAL A 102 28.84 16.18 -22.76
C VAL A 102 29.21 16.91 -21.47
N GLY A 103 29.86 18.07 -21.60
CA GLY A 103 30.19 18.96 -20.48
C GLY A 103 29.02 19.85 -20.07
N VAL A 104 28.95 20.19 -18.77
CA VAL A 104 27.93 21.07 -18.19
C VAL A 104 28.50 22.48 -18.01
N ASP A 105 27.72 23.51 -18.37
CA ASP A 105 28.05 24.90 -18.03
C ASP A 105 27.54 25.24 -16.63
N ALA A 106 28.37 24.92 -15.63
CA ALA A 106 28.05 25.12 -14.22
C ALA A 106 27.81 26.59 -13.86
N ARG A 107 28.52 27.54 -14.48
CA ARG A 107 28.37 28.97 -14.16
C ARG A 107 27.01 29.48 -14.60
N THR A 108 26.66 29.23 -15.86
CA THR A 108 25.36 29.62 -16.42
C THR A 108 24.20 28.97 -15.66
N TYR A 109 24.37 27.71 -15.24
CA TYR A 109 23.38 27.02 -14.39
C TYR A 109 23.23 27.70 -13.03
N LEU A 110 24.33 27.94 -12.30
CA LEU A 110 24.29 28.49 -10.94
C LEU A 110 23.70 29.90 -10.91
N ASP A 111 24.11 30.77 -11.83
CA ASP A 111 23.58 32.14 -11.94
C ASP A 111 22.07 32.14 -12.22
N ALA A 112 21.60 31.23 -13.09
CA ALA A 112 20.18 31.13 -13.37
C ALA A 112 19.40 30.48 -12.22
N ARG A 113 20.00 29.53 -11.50
CA ARG A 113 19.42 28.90 -10.32
C ARG A 113 19.20 29.89 -9.19
N GLU A 114 20.15 30.80 -8.97
CA GLU A 114 19.99 31.85 -7.96
C GLU A 114 18.75 32.72 -8.24
N ARG A 115 18.54 33.12 -9.50
CA ARG A 115 17.30 33.84 -9.91
C ARG A 115 16.03 33.00 -9.74
N GLY A 116 16.11 31.69 -9.97
CA GLY A 116 14.99 30.79 -9.73
C GLY A 116 14.65 30.67 -8.23
N LEU A 117 15.67 30.70 -7.37
CA LEU A 117 15.49 30.66 -5.92
C LEU A 117 14.79 31.92 -5.38
N ASP A 118 14.93 33.09 -6.02
CA ASP A 118 14.15 34.27 -5.65
C ASP A 118 12.63 34.03 -5.78
N VAL A 119 12.21 33.17 -6.70
CA VAL A 119 10.80 32.78 -6.89
C VAL A 119 10.37 31.71 -5.88
N TYR A 120 11.28 30.81 -5.52
CA TYR A 120 11.03 29.75 -4.54
C TYR A 120 11.01 30.28 -3.10
N CYS A 121 11.91 31.18 -2.75
CA CYS A 121 12.18 31.64 -1.39
C CYS A 121 11.20 32.73 -0.95
N THR A 122 9.93 32.36 -0.85
CA THR A 122 8.86 33.21 -0.37
C THR A 122 8.17 32.59 0.85
N PRO A 123 7.56 33.38 1.75
CA PRO A 123 6.79 32.86 2.88
C PRO A 123 5.72 31.85 2.46
N TYR A 124 4.99 32.16 1.37
CA TYR A 124 3.94 31.30 0.84
C TYR A 124 4.47 29.94 0.38
N ARG A 125 5.62 29.92 -0.31
CA ARG A 125 6.27 28.67 -0.71
C ARG A 125 6.79 27.91 0.50
N GLY A 126 7.38 28.59 1.49
CA GLY A 126 7.76 28.01 2.76
C GLY A 126 6.58 27.28 3.42
N PHE A 127 5.44 27.97 3.57
CA PHE A 127 4.21 27.40 4.09
C PHE A 127 3.76 26.16 3.32
N SER A 128 3.73 26.24 1.99
CA SER A 128 3.35 25.10 1.15
C SER A 128 4.28 23.90 1.33
N VAL A 129 5.60 24.12 1.45
CA VAL A 129 6.58 23.05 1.69
C VAL A 129 6.33 22.43 3.08
N GLY A 130 6.17 23.27 4.11
CA GLY A 130 5.92 22.83 5.49
C GLY A 130 4.60 22.08 5.64
N SER A 131 3.50 22.59 5.07
CA SER A 131 2.15 22.01 5.17
C SER A 131 2.02 20.69 4.42
N ASN A 132 2.83 20.48 3.39
CA ASN A 132 2.95 19.20 2.68
C ASN A 132 3.91 18.20 3.38
N GLY A 133 4.49 18.57 4.52
CA GLY A 133 5.44 17.72 5.26
C GLY A 133 6.77 17.51 4.55
N GLN A 134 7.11 18.37 3.59
CA GLN A 134 8.38 18.30 2.87
C GLN A 134 9.51 18.90 3.72
N ASN A 135 10.73 18.44 3.51
CA ASN A 135 11.90 18.98 4.18
C ASN A 135 12.48 20.16 3.39
N TYR A 136 12.87 21.22 4.10
CA TYR A 136 13.62 22.32 3.51
C TYR A 136 15.11 21.96 3.33
N ALA A 137 15.64 22.23 2.15
CA ALA A 137 17.00 21.85 1.75
C ALA A 137 18.07 22.91 2.05
N GLY A 138 17.74 24.01 2.75
CA GLY A 138 18.72 25.08 3.04
C GLY A 138 19.20 25.83 1.79
N VAL A 139 18.30 26.05 0.83
CA VAL A 139 18.65 26.57 -0.50
C VAL A 139 18.45 28.07 -0.64
N CYS A 140 17.77 28.72 0.31
CA CYS A 140 17.44 30.13 0.19
C CYS A 140 18.63 31.03 0.48
N PRO A 141 18.79 32.14 -0.27
CA PRO A 141 19.74 33.19 0.06
C PRO A 141 19.45 33.77 1.45
N VAL A 142 20.50 34.22 2.15
CA VAL A 142 20.42 34.75 3.53
C VAL A 142 19.35 35.84 3.69
N GLY A 143 19.15 36.68 2.67
CA GLY A 143 18.17 37.77 2.71
C GLY A 143 16.70 37.31 2.62
N LEU A 144 16.43 36.11 2.09
CA LEU A 144 15.08 35.58 1.86
C LEU A 144 14.74 34.42 2.81
N GLU A 145 15.76 33.74 3.35
CA GLU A 145 15.59 32.51 4.12
C GLU A 145 14.74 32.70 5.37
N ARG A 146 14.92 33.81 6.10
CA ARG A 146 14.15 34.06 7.33
C ARG A 146 12.64 34.06 7.08
N ASP A 147 12.21 34.75 6.02
CA ASP A 147 10.79 34.92 5.73
C ASP A 147 10.20 33.62 5.12
N PHE A 148 11.00 32.87 4.36
CA PHE A 148 10.66 31.51 3.94
C PHE A 148 10.48 30.58 5.16
N LEU A 149 11.41 30.60 6.12
CA LEU A 149 11.38 29.75 7.31
C LEU A 149 10.18 30.05 8.21
N ALA A 150 9.80 31.32 8.35
CA ALA A 150 8.58 31.70 9.08
C ALA A 150 7.34 31.02 8.47
N GLY A 151 7.19 31.10 7.14
CA GLY A 151 6.12 30.39 6.46
C GLY A 151 6.22 28.87 6.60
N TYR A 152 7.43 28.31 6.47
CA TYR A 152 7.67 26.88 6.63
C TYR A 152 7.25 26.35 8.01
N GLU A 153 7.57 27.07 9.07
CA GLU A 153 7.16 26.73 10.44
C GLU A 153 5.64 26.78 10.61
N ASP A 154 4.97 27.82 10.08
CA ASP A 154 3.50 27.90 10.04
C ASP A 154 2.90 26.68 9.32
N GLY A 155 3.46 26.31 8.17
CA GLY A 155 3.06 25.13 7.42
C GLY A 155 3.27 23.84 8.21
N ARG A 156 4.38 23.71 8.93
CA ARG A 156 4.67 22.56 9.80
C ARG A 156 3.62 22.39 10.90
N TYR A 157 3.14 23.47 11.51
CA TYR A 157 2.03 23.38 12.47
C TYR A 157 0.76 22.78 11.84
N VAL A 158 0.44 23.16 10.61
CA VAL A 158 -0.71 22.58 9.87
C VAL A 158 -0.49 21.10 9.60
N TYR A 159 0.70 20.73 9.11
CA TYR A 159 1.05 19.35 8.83
C TYR A 159 0.93 18.48 10.09
N ASP A 160 1.52 18.91 11.20
CA ASP A 160 1.51 18.16 12.45
C ASP A 160 0.07 17.95 12.99
N ALA A 161 -0.76 19.00 12.94
CA ALA A 161 -2.18 18.88 13.32
C ALA A 161 -2.95 17.90 12.42
N ARG A 162 -2.67 17.90 11.10
CA ARG A 162 -3.27 16.96 10.15
C ARG A 162 -2.85 15.52 10.44
N GLN A 163 -1.57 15.28 10.70
CA GLN A 163 -1.06 13.95 11.06
C GLN A 163 -1.74 13.41 12.33
N LEU A 164 -1.95 14.26 13.34
CA LEU A 164 -2.66 13.87 14.56
C LEU A 164 -4.12 13.50 14.29
N ALA A 165 -4.83 14.28 13.46
CA ALA A 165 -6.21 13.99 13.09
C ALA A 165 -6.33 12.69 12.28
N ASP A 166 -5.44 12.47 11.32
CA ASP A 166 -5.39 11.25 10.50
C ASP A 166 -5.06 10.01 11.34
N GLN A 167 -4.12 10.12 12.28
CA GLN A 167 -3.81 9.04 13.22
C GLN A 167 -5.02 8.71 14.09
N ALA A 168 -5.69 9.72 14.65
CA ALA A 168 -6.85 9.51 15.50
C ALA A 168 -8.03 8.86 14.74
N ARG A 169 -8.24 9.23 13.47
CA ARG A 169 -9.21 8.57 12.58
C ARG A 169 -8.84 7.11 12.30
N SER A 170 -7.55 6.83 12.10
CA SER A 170 -7.03 5.48 11.89
C SER A 170 -7.22 4.60 13.14
N ASP A 171 -7.00 5.16 14.32
CA ASP A 171 -7.24 4.48 15.60
C ASP A 171 -8.71 4.05 15.74
N VAL A 172 -9.66 4.95 15.44
CA VAL A 172 -11.10 4.62 15.44
C VAL A 172 -11.39 3.46 14.49
N SER A 173 -10.92 3.57 13.24
CA SER A 173 -11.14 2.52 12.22
C SER A 173 -10.57 1.16 12.64
N SER A 174 -9.41 1.15 13.30
CA SER A 174 -8.77 -0.06 13.83
C SER A 174 -9.59 -0.71 14.94
N VAL A 175 -10.11 0.08 15.88
CA VAL A 175 -10.95 -0.43 16.96
C VAL A 175 -12.30 -0.94 16.45
N GLU A 176 -12.94 -0.24 15.51
CA GLU A 176 -14.17 -0.70 14.87
C GLU A 176 -13.98 -2.04 14.15
N TYR A 177 -12.85 -2.23 13.47
CA TYR A 177 -12.51 -3.50 12.84
C TYR A 177 -12.35 -4.62 13.88
N ARG A 178 -11.71 -4.33 15.03
CA ARG A 178 -11.57 -5.26 16.16
C ARG A 178 -12.93 -5.67 16.71
N ILE A 179 -13.83 -4.71 16.97
CA ILE A 179 -15.21 -4.95 17.41
C ILE A 179 -15.95 -5.86 16.44
N ARG A 180 -15.87 -5.57 15.13
CA ARG A 180 -16.52 -6.37 14.10
C ARG A 180 -16.03 -7.82 14.08
N THR A 181 -14.72 -8.02 14.27
CA THR A 181 -14.10 -9.35 14.31
C THR A 181 -14.53 -10.12 15.56
N LEU A 182 -14.47 -9.48 16.73
CA LEU A 182 -14.91 -10.08 18.00
C LEU A 182 -16.39 -10.49 17.95
N ARG A 183 -17.27 -9.66 17.38
CA ARG A 183 -18.68 -10.01 17.19
C ARG A 183 -18.86 -11.27 16.33
N LYS A 184 -18.13 -11.38 15.22
CA LYS A 184 -18.16 -12.58 14.36
C LYS A 184 -17.67 -13.83 15.09
N ASP A 185 -16.62 -13.72 15.88
CA ASP A 185 -16.07 -14.85 16.63
C ASP A 185 -17.00 -15.28 17.77
N ILE A 186 -17.67 -14.32 18.43
CA ILE A 186 -18.74 -14.60 19.40
C ILE A 186 -19.86 -15.41 18.75
N ASP A 187 -20.34 -14.99 17.57
CA ASP A 187 -21.41 -15.68 16.85
C ASP A 187 -20.97 -17.09 16.43
N ARG A 188 -19.78 -17.22 15.83
CA ARG A 188 -19.22 -18.53 15.44
C ARG A 188 -19.07 -19.48 16.64
N THR A 189 -18.60 -18.97 17.77
CA THR A 189 -18.42 -19.78 18.99
C THR A 189 -19.77 -20.18 19.58
N ARG A 190 -20.77 -19.28 19.56
CA ARG A 190 -22.15 -19.59 19.96
C ARG A 190 -22.75 -20.69 19.07
N ASP A 191 -22.57 -20.61 17.77
CA ASP A 191 -23.05 -21.63 16.82
C ASP A 191 -22.41 -23.00 17.09
N ARG A 192 -21.09 -23.03 17.34
CA ARG A 192 -20.37 -24.27 17.69
C ARG A 192 -20.90 -24.92 18.97
N ILE A 193 -21.19 -24.13 20.01
CA ILE A 193 -21.76 -24.63 21.27
C ILE A 193 -23.12 -25.30 21.04
N GLY A 194 -23.93 -24.75 20.12
CA GLY A 194 -25.27 -25.25 19.81
C GLY A 194 -25.31 -26.55 18.98
N LYS A 195 -24.16 -27.01 18.45
CA LYS A 195 -24.14 -28.21 17.61
C LYS A 195 -24.33 -29.50 18.44
N PRO A 196 -25.12 -30.47 17.93
CA PRO A 196 -25.44 -31.68 18.68
C PRO A 196 -24.27 -32.66 18.80
N ASP A 197 -23.28 -32.58 17.90
CA ASP A 197 -22.11 -33.47 17.79
C ASP A 197 -20.92 -33.05 18.67
N VAL A 198 -21.04 -31.99 19.46
CA VAL A 198 -19.96 -31.47 20.33
C VAL A 198 -20.04 -32.11 21.73
N ALA A 199 -18.93 -32.69 22.19
CA ALA A 199 -18.83 -33.29 23.52
C ALA A 199 -18.94 -32.25 24.65
N GLU A 200 -19.46 -32.63 25.81
CA GLU A 200 -19.73 -31.68 26.91
C GLU A 200 -18.46 -30.97 27.42
N LYS A 201 -17.33 -31.67 27.47
CA LYS A 201 -16.02 -31.07 27.82
C LYS A 201 -15.58 -29.99 26.82
N ASP A 202 -15.85 -30.20 25.53
CA ASP A 202 -15.56 -29.21 24.50
C ASP A 202 -16.51 -28.02 24.61
N ARG A 203 -17.79 -28.26 24.99
CA ARG A 203 -18.75 -27.18 25.27
C ARG A 203 -18.31 -26.29 26.42
N GLU A 204 -17.77 -26.85 27.50
CA GLU A 204 -17.23 -26.06 28.61
C GLU A 204 -16.07 -25.16 28.15
N THR A 205 -15.16 -25.71 27.34
CA THR A 205 -14.05 -24.94 26.76
C THR A 205 -14.55 -23.79 25.90
N LEU A 206 -15.53 -24.05 25.02
CA LEU A 206 -16.15 -23.02 24.18
C LEU A 206 -16.90 -21.96 24.98
N ARG A 207 -17.56 -22.33 26.09
CA ARG A 207 -18.22 -21.36 26.99
C ARG A 207 -17.20 -20.42 27.66
N ASN A 208 -16.04 -20.94 28.04
CA ASN A 208 -14.95 -20.12 28.59
C ASN A 208 -14.35 -19.19 27.53
N GLU A 209 -14.17 -19.68 26.29
CA GLU A 209 -13.77 -18.86 25.14
C GLU A 209 -14.79 -17.75 24.87
N LEU A 210 -16.08 -18.07 24.84
CA LEU A 210 -17.17 -17.11 24.66
C LEU A 210 -17.18 -16.02 25.74
N ARG A 211 -16.91 -16.38 27.00
CA ARG A 211 -16.77 -15.41 28.09
C ARG A 211 -15.63 -14.43 27.80
N ARG A 212 -14.45 -14.95 27.44
CA ARG A 212 -13.28 -14.11 27.09
C ARG A 212 -13.57 -13.18 25.92
N LEU A 213 -14.12 -13.70 24.83
CA LEU A 213 -14.47 -12.90 23.65
C LEU A 213 -15.46 -11.78 23.98
N ARG A 214 -16.45 -12.03 24.85
CA ARG A 214 -17.39 -10.99 25.32
C ARG A 214 -16.70 -9.95 26.19
N ASP A 215 -15.72 -10.34 27.00
CA ASP A 215 -14.95 -9.42 27.84
C ASP A 215 -13.99 -8.57 26.98
N ASP A 216 -13.42 -9.15 25.93
CA ASP A 216 -12.63 -8.44 24.91
C ASP A 216 -13.50 -7.45 24.11
N LEU A 217 -14.73 -7.84 23.76
CA LEU A 217 -15.68 -6.97 23.05
C LEU A 217 -16.01 -5.74 23.89
N ARG A 218 -16.37 -5.92 25.17
CA ARG A 218 -16.68 -4.78 26.06
C ARG A 218 -15.50 -3.82 26.16
N ARG A 219 -14.28 -4.34 26.36
CA ARG A 219 -13.05 -3.52 26.35
C ARG A 219 -12.84 -2.78 25.02
N ALA A 220 -13.13 -3.42 23.90
CA ALA A 220 -13.04 -2.78 22.59
C ALA A 220 -14.08 -1.67 22.38
N GLU A 221 -15.29 -1.85 22.88
CA GLU A 221 -16.34 -0.82 22.85
C GLU A 221 -15.95 0.38 23.73
N ASP A 222 -15.36 0.15 24.91
CA ASP A 222 -14.82 1.23 25.75
C ASP A 222 -13.66 1.96 25.06
N ASP A 223 -12.73 1.23 24.46
CA ASP A 223 -11.60 1.78 23.68
C ASP A 223 -12.10 2.65 22.50
N LEU A 224 -13.20 2.24 21.85
CA LEU A 224 -13.78 2.99 20.74
C LEU A 224 -14.21 4.37 21.20
N SER A 225 -14.96 4.46 22.29
CA SER A 225 -15.38 5.75 22.84
C SER A 225 -14.19 6.65 23.21
N HIS A 226 -13.06 6.07 23.61
CA HIS A 226 -11.84 6.83 23.91
C HIS A 226 -11.16 7.31 22.62
N ALA A 227 -11.10 6.46 21.59
CA ALA A 227 -10.58 6.80 20.27
C ALA A 227 -11.41 7.91 19.60
N GLU A 228 -12.75 7.82 19.66
CA GLU A 228 -13.67 8.84 19.11
C GLU A 228 -13.48 10.20 19.78
N ARG A 229 -13.32 10.24 21.12
CA ARG A 229 -13.01 11.49 21.82
C ARG A 229 -11.68 12.09 21.34
N ARG A 230 -10.64 11.26 21.18
CA ARG A 230 -9.34 11.73 20.66
C ARG A 230 -9.46 12.25 19.22
N GLN A 231 -10.20 11.56 18.37
CA GLN A 231 -10.48 12.02 17.00
C GLN A 231 -11.15 13.38 17.01
N HIS A 232 -12.22 13.54 17.81
CA HIS A 232 -12.94 14.80 17.87
C HIS A 232 -12.07 15.97 18.38
N MET A 233 -11.22 15.73 19.38
CA MET A 233 -10.25 16.74 19.84
C MET A 233 -9.28 17.13 18.72
N ALA A 234 -8.65 16.14 18.06
CA ALA A 234 -7.67 16.37 17.00
C ALA A 234 -8.27 17.07 15.77
N GLU A 235 -9.51 16.74 15.38
CA GLU A 235 -10.21 17.41 14.29
C GLU A 235 -10.51 18.89 14.61
N ARG A 236 -10.86 19.21 15.86
CA ARG A 236 -11.05 20.61 16.30
C ARG A 236 -9.74 21.38 16.34
N ASP A 237 -8.67 20.74 16.80
CA ASP A 237 -7.34 21.36 16.81
C ASP A 237 -6.87 21.67 15.37
N LEU A 238 -7.09 20.74 14.43
CA LEU A 238 -6.84 20.97 13.02
C LEU A 238 -7.68 22.13 12.47
N ASP A 239 -8.99 22.18 12.71
CA ASP A 239 -9.85 23.29 12.28
C ASP A 239 -9.39 24.64 12.85
N HIS A 240 -9.01 24.68 14.13
CA HIS A 240 -8.47 25.87 14.76
C HIS A 240 -7.17 26.35 14.08
N VAL A 241 -6.23 25.43 13.82
CA VAL A 241 -4.97 25.73 13.12
C VAL A 241 -5.24 26.21 11.68
N MET A 242 -6.16 25.56 10.95
CA MET A 242 -6.54 25.98 9.60
C MET A 242 -7.11 27.40 9.59
N ARG A 243 -8.01 27.74 10.52
CA ARG A 243 -8.59 29.09 10.64
C ARG A 243 -7.55 30.14 11.01
N ARG A 244 -6.58 29.79 11.85
CA ARG A 244 -5.49 30.70 12.24
C ARG A 244 -4.65 31.14 11.04
N PHE A 245 -4.31 30.21 10.15
CA PHE A 245 -3.40 30.48 9.04
C PHE A 245 -4.10 30.87 7.73
N ALA A 246 -5.42 30.65 7.63
CA ALA A 246 -6.17 30.99 6.43
C ALA A 246 -6.01 32.46 5.97
N PRO A 247 -6.09 33.48 6.85
CA PRO A 247 -5.92 34.86 6.41
C PRO A 247 -4.57 35.17 5.75
N ALA A 248 -3.50 34.45 6.13
CA ALA A 248 -2.15 34.69 5.63
C ALA A 248 -1.86 33.95 4.32
N TYR A 249 -2.43 32.76 4.13
CA TYR A 249 -2.05 31.89 3.03
C TYR A 249 -3.19 31.62 2.02
N GLY A 250 -4.47 31.97 2.26
CA GLY A 250 -5.68 31.45 1.55
C GLY A 250 -6.57 30.45 2.36
N GLY A 251 -7.24 29.45 1.80
CA GLY A 251 -8.01 28.48 2.64
C GLY A 251 -8.02 27.05 2.15
N SER A 252 -7.21 26.76 1.13
CA SER A 252 -7.26 25.53 0.35
C SER A 252 -5.90 24.84 0.36
N TRP A 253 -5.62 24.08 1.42
CA TRP A 253 -4.42 23.25 1.59
C TRP A 253 -4.67 22.14 2.59
#